data_AF-A0A9E1Y788-F1
#
_entry.id   AF-A0A9E1Y788-F1
#
_cell.length_a   1.000
_cell.length_b   1.000
_cell.length_c   1.000
_cell.angle_alpha   90.00
_cell.angle_beta   90.00
_cell.angle_gamma   90.00
#
_symmetry.space_group_name_H-M   'P 1'
#
loop_
_entity.id
_entity.type
_entity.pdbx_description
1 polymer ?
#
loop_
_entity_poly.entity_id
_entity_poly.type
_entity_poly.pdbx_seq_one_letter_code
_entity_poly.pdbx_strand_id
1 'polypeptide(L)'
;MRILLFLLFFTSLQSQSNYNRLQNLFIEWRKFENPTLLNGAPDYTKKGFNKRKSAFNKLQKKLNNIDTTNWSKSKQVDWQIIEAEMNGYDFNYRVLKSWIRDPAFYQTIWMYQSDVPAHEGPVNHAILEYWQYTFPLNKQAKEKFQRELALIPALLEQAEQNLTGNARDLWVAGINNLRDQTKHLETIEKTLNEYQDKKKDKSIFVALQNAKVANNKFIRWL
;
A
#
# COMPACT_ATOMS: atom_id res chain seq x y z
N MET A 1 -27.37 -9.51 47.15
CA MET A 1 -27.00 -8.30 46.37
C MET A 1 -25.49 -8.12 46.18
N ARG A 2 -24.62 -8.37 47.17
CA ARG A 2 -23.16 -8.21 47.03
C ARG A 2 -22.45 -9.16 46.03
N ILE A 3 -22.94 -10.40 45.87
CA ILE A 3 -22.36 -11.37 44.91
C ILE A 3 -22.71 -11.02 43.45
N LEU A 4 -23.93 -10.52 43.20
CA LEU A 4 -24.37 -10.10 41.86
C LEU A 4 -23.59 -8.87 41.36
N LEU A 5 -23.30 -7.92 42.26
CA LEU A 5 -22.48 -6.75 41.96
C LEU A 5 -21.04 -7.14 41.59
N PHE A 6 -20.41 -8.08 42.31
CA PHE A 6 -19.04 -8.52 42.00
C PHE A 6 -18.90 -9.20 40.62
N LEU A 7 -19.91 -9.97 40.19
CA LEU A 7 -19.95 -10.63 38.87
C LEU A 7 -20.11 -9.64 37.70
N LEU A 8 -20.90 -8.57 37.88
CA LEU A 8 -21.08 -7.52 36.87
C LEU A 8 -19.82 -6.64 36.69
N PHE A 9 -19.07 -6.41 37.76
CA PHE A 9 -17.79 -5.70 37.68
C PHE A 9 -16.69 -6.53 37.01
N PHE A 10 -16.59 -7.83 37.29
CA PHE A 10 -15.60 -8.70 36.64
C PHE A 10 -15.81 -8.85 35.13
N THR A 11 -17.06 -9.00 34.69
CA THR A 11 -17.41 -9.16 33.26
C THR A 11 -17.15 -7.88 32.46
N SER A 12 -17.42 -6.71 33.03
CA SER A 12 -17.11 -5.42 32.38
C SER A 12 -15.60 -5.15 32.25
N LEU A 13 -14.81 -5.48 33.29
CA LEU A 13 -13.34 -5.39 33.26
C LEU A 13 -12.71 -6.33 32.22
N GLN A 14 -13.21 -7.56 32.11
CA GLN A 14 -12.73 -8.52 31.11
C GLN A 14 -13.10 -8.10 29.68
N SER A 15 -14.33 -7.61 29.46
CA SER A 15 -14.76 -7.05 28.18
C SER A 15 -13.90 -5.86 27.77
N GLN A 16 -13.54 -4.98 28.71
CA GLN A 16 -12.66 -3.86 28.43
C GLN A 16 -11.22 -4.30 28.13
N SER A 17 -10.68 -5.27 28.87
CA SER A 17 -9.36 -5.86 28.62
C SER A 17 -9.28 -6.51 27.23
N ASN A 18 -10.31 -7.27 26.83
CA ASN A 18 -10.39 -7.88 25.50
C ASN A 18 -10.51 -6.84 24.39
N TYR A 19 -11.26 -5.76 24.61
CA TYR A 19 -11.35 -4.69 23.62
C TYR A 19 -10.02 -3.94 23.44
N ASN A 20 -9.28 -3.69 24.53
CA ASN A 20 -7.93 -3.13 24.45
C ASN A 20 -6.97 -4.08 23.66
N ARG A 21 -7.13 -5.40 23.79
CA ARG A 21 -6.38 -6.37 22.97
C ARG A 21 -6.69 -6.24 21.48
N LEU A 22 -7.95 -5.96 21.11
CA LEU A 22 -8.33 -5.70 19.72
C LEU A 22 -7.68 -4.42 19.18
N GLN A 23 -7.69 -3.34 19.94
CA GLN A 23 -7.05 -2.07 19.55
C GLN A 23 -5.55 -2.25 19.34
N ASN A 24 -4.87 -2.97 20.23
CA ASN A 24 -3.45 -3.30 20.07
C ASN A 24 -3.22 -4.17 18.82
N LEU A 25 -4.07 -5.16 18.59
CA LEU A 25 -4.00 -5.99 17.39
C LEU A 25 -4.19 -5.16 16.11
N PHE A 26 -5.08 -4.17 16.11
CA PHE A 26 -5.25 -3.27 14.97
C PHE A 26 -3.96 -2.49 14.66
N ILE A 27 -3.28 -1.97 15.68
CA ILE A 27 -2.00 -1.27 15.50
C ILE A 27 -0.93 -2.23 14.95
N GLU A 28 -0.86 -3.45 15.48
CA GLU A 28 0.03 -4.50 14.95
C GLU A 28 -0.30 -4.85 13.50
N TRP A 29 -1.59 -4.94 13.17
CA TRP A 29 -2.09 -5.23 11.83
C TRP A 29 -1.75 -4.12 10.84
N ARG A 30 -1.97 -2.85 11.17
CA ARG A 30 -1.56 -1.71 10.33
C ARG A 30 -0.06 -1.68 10.07
N LYS A 31 0.75 -1.96 11.09
CA LYS A 31 2.21 -2.08 10.93
C LYS A 31 2.59 -3.28 10.07
N PHE A 32 1.87 -4.40 10.22
CA PHE A 32 2.13 -5.59 9.44
C PHE A 32 1.70 -5.41 7.98
N GLU A 33 0.54 -4.83 7.69
CA GLU A 33 -0.02 -4.75 6.34
C GLU A 33 0.91 -3.94 5.43
N ASN A 34 1.41 -2.80 5.93
CA ASN A 34 2.44 -2.01 5.25
C ASN A 34 3.69 -2.87 4.96
N PRO A 35 4.09 -3.04 3.70
CA PRO A 35 5.17 -3.94 3.34
C PRO A 35 6.53 -3.47 3.87
N THR A 36 7.39 -4.44 4.17
CA THR A 36 8.83 -4.18 4.33
C THR A 36 9.40 -3.60 3.04
N LEU A 37 10.52 -2.88 3.14
CA LEU A 37 11.14 -2.26 1.97
C LEU A 37 12.28 -3.13 1.41
N LEU A 38 12.41 -3.15 0.09
CA LEU A 38 13.54 -3.67 -0.68
C LEU A 38 14.04 -2.54 -1.58
N ASN A 39 15.30 -2.12 -1.40
CA ASN A 39 15.89 -0.97 -2.10
C ASN A 39 15.04 0.32 -1.98
N GLY A 40 14.38 0.50 -0.84
CA GLY A 40 13.52 1.66 -0.55
C GLY A 40 12.07 1.51 -1.04
N ALA A 41 11.78 0.64 -2.00
CA ALA A 41 10.42 0.37 -2.49
C ALA A 41 9.75 -0.76 -1.68
N PRO A 42 8.41 -0.82 -1.62
CA PRO A 42 7.66 -1.98 -1.10
C PRO A 42 8.18 -3.31 -1.65
N ASP A 43 8.48 -4.27 -0.76
CA ASP A 43 8.95 -5.61 -1.12
C ASP A 43 7.76 -6.51 -1.49
N TYR A 44 7.51 -6.63 -2.79
CA TYR A 44 6.51 -7.53 -3.36
C TYR A 44 7.10 -8.86 -3.84
N THR A 45 8.37 -9.13 -3.52
CA THR A 45 9.03 -10.37 -3.95
C THR A 45 8.40 -11.59 -3.26
N LYS A 46 8.44 -12.73 -3.94
CA LYS A 46 8.04 -14.03 -3.35
C LYS A 46 8.77 -14.30 -2.02
N LYS A 47 10.04 -13.92 -1.93
CA LYS A 47 10.85 -14.04 -0.71
C LYS A 47 10.33 -13.14 0.41
N GLY A 48 9.98 -11.90 0.10
CA GLY A 48 9.37 -10.94 1.04
C GLY A 48 8.08 -11.48 1.64
N PHE A 49 7.15 -11.96 0.81
CA PHE A 49 5.91 -12.58 1.27
C PHE A 49 6.15 -13.83 2.13
N ASN A 50 7.05 -14.73 1.70
CA ASN A 50 7.35 -15.94 2.46
C ASN A 50 7.90 -15.64 3.86
N LYS A 51 8.79 -14.63 3.98
CA LYS A 51 9.35 -14.20 5.27
C LYS A 51 8.26 -13.73 6.25
N ARG A 52 7.20 -13.11 5.74
CA ARG A 52 6.14 -12.49 6.55
C ARG A 52 4.97 -13.42 6.86
N LYS A 53 4.86 -14.59 6.22
CA LYS A 53 3.73 -15.53 6.41
C LYS A 53 3.56 -15.99 7.86
N SER A 54 4.64 -16.26 8.59
CA SER A 54 4.55 -16.66 10.01
C SER A 54 4.00 -15.53 10.89
N ALA A 55 4.40 -14.29 10.63
CA ALA A 55 3.87 -13.12 11.35
C ALA A 55 2.37 -12.92 11.05
N PHE A 56 1.94 -13.06 9.79
CA PHE A 56 0.54 -13.03 9.41
C PHE A 56 -0.29 -14.08 10.16
N ASN A 57 0.15 -15.34 10.15
CA ASN A 57 -0.55 -16.43 10.83
C ASN A 57 -0.66 -16.19 12.36
N LYS A 58 0.32 -15.50 12.97
CA LYS A 58 0.25 -15.10 14.39
C LYS A 58 -0.83 -14.04 14.62
N LEU A 59 -0.97 -13.07 13.72
CA LEU A 59 -2.01 -12.03 13.81
C LEU A 59 -3.42 -12.62 13.68
N GLN A 60 -3.64 -13.51 12.71
CA GLN A 60 -4.91 -14.23 12.58
C GLN A 60 -5.25 -15.03 13.84
N LYS A 61 -4.28 -15.77 14.40
CA LYS A 61 -4.46 -16.49 15.67
C LYS A 61 -4.78 -15.54 16.83
N LYS A 62 -4.14 -14.37 16.90
CA LYS A 62 -4.45 -13.36 17.92
C LYS A 62 -5.89 -12.87 17.79
N LEU A 63 -6.37 -12.57 16.57
CA LEU A 63 -7.74 -12.13 16.31
C LEU A 63 -8.76 -13.17 16.78
N ASN A 64 -8.57 -14.43 16.36
CA ASN A 64 -9.48 -15.53 16.66
C ASN A 64 -9.53 -15.91 18.15
N ASN A 65 -8.50 -15.53 18.91
CA ASN A 65 -8.43 -15.77 20.36
C ASN A 65 -8.98 -14.61 21.21
N ILE A 66 -9.56 -13.57 20.58
CA ILE A 66 -10.27 -12.51 21.31
C ILE A 66 -11.70 -12.98 21.52
N ASP A 67 -12.07 -13.21 22.77
CA ASP A 67 -13.45 -13.51 23.14
C ASP A 67 -14.31 -12.25 23.05
N THR A 68 -15.26 -12.27 22.11
CA THR A 68 -16.22 -11.20 21.83
C THR A 68 -17.55 -11.39 22.55
N THR A 69 -17.67 -12.38 23.44
CA THR A 69 -18.88 -12.63 24.23
C THR A 69 -19.24 -11.39 25.05
N ASN A 70 -20.53 -11.05 25.09
CA ASN A 70 -21.06 -9.87 25.79
C ASN A 70 -20.55 -8.51 25.27
N TRP A 71 -19.88 -8.44 24.12
CA TRP A 71 -19.56 -7.17 23.49
C TRP A 71 -20.82 -6.46 22.99
N SER A 72 -20.81 -5.13 23.01
CA SER A 72 -21.79 -4.34 22.29
C SER A 72 -21.66 -4.58 20.78
N LYS A 73 -22.72 -4.29 20.02
CA LYS A 73 -22.71 -4.46 18.57
C LYS A 73 -21.61 -3.66 17.88
N SER A 74 -21.37 -2.42 18.33
CA SER A 74 -20.27 -1.60 17.81
C SER A 74 -18.90 -2.29 17.95
N LYS A 75 -18.59 -2.84 19.13
CA LYS A 75 -17.31 -3.55 19.35
C LYS A 75 -17.21 -4.81 18.49
N GLN A 76 -18.32 -5.54 18.29
CA GLN A 76 -18.36 -6.70 17.40
C GLN A 76 -18.06 -6.30 15.95
N VAL A 77 -18.61 -5.16 15.49
CA VAL A 77 -18.33 -4.61 14.16
C VAL A 77 -16.85 -4.27 14.02
N ASP A 78 -16.22 -3.64 15.03
CA ASP A 78 -14.78 -3.32 14.98
C ASP A 78 -13.92 -4.58 14.79
N TRP A 79 -14.27 -5.68 15.46
CA TRP A 79 -13.61 -6.97 15.28
C TRP A 79 -13.79 -7.53 13.87
N GLN A 80 -15.02 -7.48 13.35
CA GLN A 80 -15.36 -7.97 12.00
C GLN A 80 -14.65 -7.16 10.90
N ILE A 81 -14.44 -5.86 11.10
CA ILE A 81 -13.66 -5.04 10.16
C ILE A 81 -12.22 -5.54 10.07
N ILE A 82 -11.57 -5.80 11.21
CA ILE A 82 -10.20 -6.33 11.23
C ILE A 82 -10.15 -7.72 10.59
N GLU A 83 -11.14 -8.57 10.86
CA GLU A 83 -11.27 -9.89 10.22
C GLU A 83 -11.38 -9.76 8.70
N ALA A 84 -12.25 -8.88 8.21
CA ALA A 84 -12.46 -8.65 6.79
C ALA A 84 -11.18 -8.17 6.10
N GLU A 85 -10.44 -7.25 6.70
CA GLU A 85 -9.16 -6.78 6.15
C GLU A 85 -8.10 -7.89 6.11
N MET A 86 -7.95 -8.69 7.17
CA MET A 86 -7.00 -9.81 7.19
C MET A 86 -7.37 -10.88 6.16
N ASN A 87 -8.66 -11.15 5.97
CA ASN A 87 -9.16 -12.04 4.93
C ASN A 87 -8.91 -11.48 3.53
N GLY A 88 -9.06 -10.16 3.34
CA GLY A 88 -8.71 -9.47 2.09
C GLY A 88 -7.23 -9.60 1.74
N TYR A 89 -6.33 -9.44 2.71
CA TYR A 89 -4.90 -9.67 2.50
C TYR A 89 -4.58 -11.12 2.09
N ASP A 90 -5.19 -12.10 2.76
CA ASP A 90 -4.97 -13.51 2.44
C ASP A 90 -5.57 -13.89 1.06
N PHE A 91 -6.69 -13.28 0.68
CA PHE A 91 -7.27 -13.38 -0.65
C PHE A 91 -6.33 -12.77 -1.71
N ASN A 92 -5.79 -11.59 -1.45
CA ASN A 92 -4.80 -10.94 -2.32
C ASN A 92 -3.58 -11.84 -2.52
N TYR A 93 -3.12 -12.52 -1.47
CA TYR A 93 -1.98 -13.44 -1.51
C TYR A 93 -2.26 -14.77 -2.23
N ARG A 94 -3.36 -15.44 -1.93
CA ARG A 94 -3.61 -16.79 -2.47
C ARG A 94 -4.31 -16.76 -3.82
N VAL A 95 -5.25 -15.82 -3.99
CA VAL A 95 -6.21 -15.82 -5.08
C VAL A 95 -5.90 -14.72 -6.08
N LEU A 96 -5.95 -13.44 -5.71
CA LEU A 96 -5.86 -12.33 -6.67
C LEU A 96 -4.46 -12.21 -7.29
N LYS A 97 -3.42 -12.11 -6.44
CA LYS A 97 -2.00 -12.09 -6.82
C LYS A 97 -1.65 -11.00 -7.84
N SER A 98 -2.13 -9.77 -7.64
CA SER A 98 -1.93 -8.66 -8.58
C SER A 98 -0.46 -8.43 -8.92
N TRP A 99 0.44 -8.48 -7.95
CA TRP A 99 1.89 -8.34 -8.17
C TRP A 99 2.51 -9.39 -9.10
N ILE A 100 1.84 -10.52 -9.34
CA ILE A 100 2.29 -11.60 -10.24
C ILE A 100 1.63 -11.51 -11.62
N ARG A 101 0.42 -10.93 -11.70
CA ARG A 101 -0.48 -11.09 -12.86
C ARG A 101 -0.79 -9.80 -13.59
N ASP A 102 -0.62 -8.66 -12.94
CA ASP A 102 -1.14 -7.39 -13.40
C ASP A 102 -0.03 -6.33 -13.45
N PRO A 103 0.45 -5.94 -14.64
CA PRO A 103 1.39 -4.84 -14.77
C PRO A 103 0.86 -3.51 -14.21
N ALA A 104 -0.46 -3.26 -14.25
CA ALA A 104 -1.05 -2.03 -13.73
C ALA A 104 -0.81 -1.85 -12.22
N PHE A 105 -0.64 -2.96 -11.47
CA PHE A 105 -0.28 -2.92 -10.05
C PHE A 105 1.01 -2.13 -9.78
N TYR A 106 1.91 -2.04 -10.77
CA TYR A 106 3.18 -1.33 -10.68
C TYR A 106 3.13 0.13 -11.18
N GLN A 107 1.95 0.65 -11.54
CA GLN A 107 1.73 2.08 -11.74
C GLN A 107 1.88 2.82 -10.42
N THR A 108 2.66 3.90 -10.41
CA THR A 108 2.95 4.73 -9.23
C THR A 108 2.23 6.07 -9.28
N ILE A 109 2.08 6.68 -10.46
CA ILE A 109 1.65 8.08 -10.58
C ILE A 109 0.15 8.18 -10.79
N TRP A 110 -0.50 8.98 -9.94
CA TRP A 110 -1.92 9.29 -10.00
C TRP A 110 -2.10 10.80 -10.16
N MET A 111 -2.70 11.21 -11.29
CA MET A 111 -2.84 12.62 -11.65
C MET A 111 -4.11 13.28 -11.08
N TYR A 112 -5.04 12.49 -10.58
CA TYR A 112 -6.35 12.93 -10.09
C TYR A 112 -6.71 12.22 -8.79
N GLN A 113 -7.60 12.85 -8.02
CA GLN A 113 -8.16 12.25 -6.81
C GLN A 113 -9.20 11.19 -7.18
N SER A 114 -9.14 10.04 -6.50
CA SER A 114 -10.17 9.00 -6.59
C SER A 114 -11.53 9.52 -6.13
N ASP A 115 -12.61 9.17 -6.84
CA ASP A 115 -14.00 9.47 -6.49
C ASP A 115 -14.57 8.53 -5.42
N VAL A 116 -13.92 7.38 -5.22
CA VAL A 116 -14.12 6.45 -4.11
C VAL A 116 -12.95 6.51 -3.10
N PRO A 117 -13.10 6.00 -1.85
CA PRO A 117 -12.08 6.15 -0.80
C PRO A 117 -10.67 5.62 -1.13
N ALA A 118 -10.52 4.70 -2.08
CA ALA A 118 -9.25 4.19 -2.58
C ALA A 118 -9.32 4.08 -4.10
N HIS A 119 -8.22 4.29 -4.83
CA HIS A 119 -8.22 4.14 -6.29
C HIS A 119 -8.77 2.78 -6.71
N GLU A 120 -9.48 2.76 -7.83
CA GLU A 120 -10.08 1.54 -8.36
C GLU A 120 -9.00 0.50 -8.71
N GLY A 121 -9.26 -0.74 -8.33
CA GLY A 121 -8.36 -1.87 -8.58
C GLY A 121 -7.20 -1.99 -7.58
N PRO A 122 -6.24 -2.90 -7.85
CA PRO A 122 -5.12 -3.15 -6.96
C PRO A 122 -4.09 -2.00 -6.98
N VAL A 123 -3.86 -1.39 -5.82
CA VAL A 123 -2.91 -0.26 -5.66
C VAL A 123 -1.70 -0.70 -4.84
N ASN A 124 -0.50 -0.30 -5.26
CA ASN A 124 0.72 -0.55 -4.48
C ASN A 124 0.95 0.51 -3.39
N HIS A 125 1.94 0.28 -2.52
CA HIS A 125 2.24 1.18 -1.39
C HIS A 125 3.25 2.30 -1.71
N ALA A 126 3.63 2.49 -2.97
CA ALA A 126 4.60 3.48 -3.42
C ALA A 126 4.00 4.41 -4.47
N ILE A 127 2.86 5.02 -4.13
CA ILE A 127 2.14 5.95 -5.00
C ILE A 127 2.71 7.38 -4.90
N LEU A 128 2.63 8.10 -6.02
CA LEU A 128 2.82 9.53 -6.14
C LEU A 128 1.47 10.15 -6.51
N GLU A 129 0.80 10.72 -5.50
CA GLU A 129 -0.48 11.41 -5.62
C GLU A 129 -0.25 12.85 -6.11
N TYR A 130 -0.06 13.02 -7.42
CA TYR A 130 0.36 14.29 -8.02
C TYR A 130 -0.61 15.43 -7.73
N TRP A 131 -1.92 15.15 -7.70
CA TRP A 131 -2.97 16.12 -7.41
C TRP A 131 -2.88 16.76 -6.01
N GLN A 132 -2.15 16.15 -5.07
CA GLN A 132 -1.93 16.70 -3.73
C GLN A 132 -0.83 17.76 -3.68
N TYR A 133 -0.11 17.98 -4.78
CA TYR A 133 0.99 18.93 -4.84
C TYR A 133 0.58 20.27 -5.42
N THR A 134 0.91 21.34 -4.69
CA THR A 134 0.86 22.72 -5.19
C THR A 134 2.24 23.15 -5.67
N PHE A 135 2.31 23.71 -6.87
CA PHE A 135 3.54 24.25 -7.44
C PHE A 135 3.58 25.78 -7.30
N PRO A 136 4.75 26.39 -7.03
CA PRO A 136 6.04 25.74 -6.78
C PRO A 136 6.07 24.94 -5.48
N LEU A 137 6.74 23.78 -5.51
CA LEU A 137 6.90 22.89 -4.36
C LEU A 137 7.65 23.62 -3.23
N ASN A 138 7.11 23.57 -2.02
CA ASN A 138 7.84 23.98 -0.83
C ASN A 138 8.90 22.93 -0.44
N LYS A 139 9.75 23.24 0.56
CA LYS A 139 10.86 22.35 0.98
C LYS A 139 10.41 20.93 1.30
N GLN A 140 9.35 20.77 2.11
CA GLN A 140 8.86 19.45 2.51
C GLN A 140 8.27 18.69 1.31
N ALA A 141 7.52 19.39 0.46
CA ALA A 141 6.94 18.82 -0.76
C ALA A 141 8.03 18.35 -1.73
N LYS A 142 9.12 19.12 -1.90
CA LYS A 142 10.29 18.73 -2.71
C LYS A 142 10.88 17.41 -2.24
N GLU A 143 11.12 17.28 -0.95
CA GLU A 143 11.70 16.07 -0.36
C GLU A 143 10.76 14.86 -0.52
N LYS A 144 9.45 15.03 -0.30
CA LYS A 144 8.46 13.95 -0.50
C LYS A 144 8.37 13.54 -1.98
N PHE A 145 8.21 14.51 -2.88
CA PHE A 145 8.09 14.29 -4.32
C PHE A 145 9.32 13.60 -4.90
N GLN A 146 10.52 14.02 -4.49
CA GLN A 146 11.78 13.38 -4.86
C GLN A 146 11.82 11.92 -4.43
N ARG A 147 11.46 11.64 -3.17
CA ARG A 147 11.47 10.27 -2.65
C ARG A 147 10.49 9.38 -3.42
N GLU A 148 9.28 9.84 -3.68
CA GLU A 148 8.26 9.09 -4.40
C GLU A 148 8.69 8.75 -5.84
N LEU A 149 9.23 9.72 -6.57
CA LEU A 149 9.82 9.46 -7.90
C LEU A 149 10.97 8.43 -7.83
N ALA A 150 11.81 8.52 -6.80
CA ALA A 150 12.96 7.64 -6.65
C ALA A 150 12.59 6.18 -6.32
N LEU A 151 11.35 5.89 -5.92
CA LEU A 151 10.89 4.52 -5.71
C LEU A 151 10.56 3.79 -7.02
N ILE A 152 10.19 4.52 -8.07
CA ILE A 152 9.72 3.94 -9.35
C ILE A 152 10.73 2.93 -9.92
N PRO A 153 12.04 3.25 -10.06
CA PRO A 153 12.99 2.30 -10.64
C PRO A 153 13.09 0.98 -9.88
N ALA A 154 13.21 1.04 -8.55
CA ALA A 154 13.33 -0.15 -7.70
C ALA A 154 12.06 -1.00 -7.71
N LEU A 155 10.89 -0.37 -7.80
CA LEU A 155 9.62 -1.07 -7.88
C LEU A 155 9.45 -1.78 -9.23
N LEU A 156 9.81 -1.13 -10.34
CA LEU A 156 9.74 -1.72 -11.69
C LEU A 156 10.77 -2.83 -11.91
N GLU A 157 11.94 -2.76 -11.27
CA GLU A 157 12.90 -3.87 -11.27
C GLU A 157 12.33 -5.12 -10.60
N GLN A 158 11.58 -4.96 -9.49
CA GLN A 158 10.85 -6.08 -8.89
C GLN A 158 9.76 -6.61 -9.82
N ALA A 159 9.08 -5.73 -10.56
CA ALA A 159 8.01 -6.10 -11.48
C ALA A 159 8.47 -7.11 -12.55
N GLU A 160 9.63 -6.86 -13.18
CA GLU A 160 10.25 -7.77 -14.17
C GLU A 160 10.47 -9.19 -13.60
N GLN A 161 10.68 -9.33 -12.28
CA GLN A 161 10.88 -10.63 -11.63
C GLN A 161 9.58 -11.26 -11.13
N ASN A 162 8.63 -10.43 -10.71
CA ASN A 162 7.39 -10.88 -10.07
C ASN A 162 6.32 -11.28 -11.10
N LEU A 163 6.25 -10.57 -12.22
CA LEU A 163 5.24 -10.74 -13.27
C LEU A 163 5.50 -12.02 -14.08
N THR A 164 4.93 -13.11 -13.57
CA THR A 164 5.07 -14.47 -14.12
C THR A 164 3.73 -15.16 -14.32
N GLY A 165 2.63 -14.46 -14.04
CA GLY A 165 1.28 -14.99 -14.06
C GLY A 165 0.63 -14.95 -15.44
N ASN A 166 -0.18 -15.97 -15.75
CA ASN A 166 -0.95 -16.06 -16.98
C ASN A 166 -2.29 -15.30 -16.85
N ALA A 167 -2.33 -14.04 -17.28
CA ALA A 167 -3.52 -13.20 -17.25
C ALA A 167 -3.53 -12.17 -18.39
N ARG A 168 -3.59 -12.64 -19.65
CA ARG A 168 -3.37 -11.82 -20.86
C ARG A 168 -4.10 -10.47 -20.85
N ASP A 169 -5.37 -10.43 -20.46
CA ASP A 169 -6.16 -9.19 -20.50
C ASP A 169 -5.64 -8.15 -19.50
N LEU A 170 -5.22 -8.59 -18.31
CA LEU A 170 -4.57 -7.71 -17.33
C LEU A 170 -3.23 -7.19 -17.85
N TRP A 171 -2.46 -8.01 -18.57
CA TRP A 171 -1.21 -7.58 -19.18
C TRP A 171 -1.44 -6.50 -20.24
N VAL A 172 -2.37 -6.72 -21.16
CA VAL A 172 -2.69 -5.77 -22.23
C VAL A 172 -3.20 -4.45 -21.64
N ALA A 173 -4.12 -4.51 -20.67
CA ALA A 173 -4.62 -3.32 -20.00
C ALA A 173 -3.49 -2.60 -19.24
N GLY A 174 -2.73 -3.33 -18.42
CA GLY A 174 -1.67 -2.76 -17.58
C GLY A 174 -0.54 -2.11 -18.36
N ILE A 175 -0.18 -2.60 -19.56
CA ILE A 175 0.79 -1.91 -20.42
C ILE A 175 0.31 -0.49 -20.75
N ASN A 176 -0.99 -0.29 -20.97
CA ASN A 176 -1.53 1.04 -21.27
C ASN A 176 -1.44 1.98 -20.05
N ASN A 177 -1.67 1.48 -18.83
CA ASN A 177 -1.42 2.23 -17.59
C ASN A 177 0.03 2.75 -17.51
N LEU A 178 1.02 1.92 -17.86
CA LEU A 178 2.43 2.33 -17.82
C LEU A 178 2.77 3.30 -18.96
N ARG A 179 2.14 3.17 -20.14
CA ARG A 179 2.23 4.17 -21.22
C ARG A 179 1.64 5.52 -20.80
N ASP A 180 0.52 5.53 -20.11
CA ASP A 180 -0.06 6.75 -19.57
C ASP A 180 0.82 7.35 -18.47
N GLN A 181 1.45 6.52 -17.63
CA GLN A 181 2.48 6.98 -16.70
C GLN A 181 3.66 7.66 -17.40
N THR A 182 4.02 7.27 -18.63
CA THR A 182 5.02 8.00 -19.44
C THR A 182 4.57 9.43 -19.72
N LYS A 183 3.31 9.60 -20.16
CA LYS A 183 2.70 10.92 -20.40
C LYS A 183 2.60 11.74 -19.10
N HIS A 184 2.31 11.09 -17.98
CA HIS A 184 2.29 11.75 -16.65
C HIS A 184 3.68 12.26 -16.27
N LEU A 185 4.73 11.47 -16.46
CA LEU A 185 6.13 11.88 -16.22
C LEU A 185 6.55 13.05 -17.12
N GLU A 186 6.09 13.10 -18.37
CA GLU A 186 6.33 14.24 -19.27
C GLU A 186 5.60 15.51 -18.80
N THR A 187 4.37 15.40 -18.31
CA THR A 187 3.64 16.50 -17.69
C THR A 187 4.36 17.00 -16.44
N ILE A 188 4.79 16.09 -15.56
CA ILE A 188 5.59 16.43 -14.38
C ILE A 188 6.88 17.16 -14.76
N GLU A 189 7.58 16.70 -15.80
CA GLU A 189 8.79 17.36 -16.28
C GLU A 189 8.52 18.81 -16.72
N LYS A 190 7.45 19.05 -17.47
CA LYS A 190 7.05 20.40 -17.89
C LYS A 190 6.77 21.29 -16.69
N THR A 191 5.95 20.83 -15.74
CA THR A 191 5.63 21.59 -14.52
C THR A 191 6.88 21.89 -13.69
N LEU A 192 7.78 20.93 -13.53
CA LEU A 192 9.02 21.15 -12.78
C LEU A 192 9.95 22.16 -13.48
N ASN A 193 10.05 22.12 -14.81
CA ASN A 193 10.84 23.11 -15.56
C ASN A 193 10.26 24.53 -15.47
N GLU A 194 8.94 24.67 -15.32
CA GLU A 194 8.26 25.96 -15.16
C GLU A 194 8.43 26.54 -13.74
N TYR A 195 8.28 25.70 -12.71
CA TYR A 195 8.16 26.18 -11.33
C TYR A 195 9.37 25.90 -10.43
N GLN A 196 10.34 25.06 -10.84
CA GLN A 196 11.50 24.70 -10.01
C GLN A 196 12.82 25.11 -10.64
N ASP A 197 13.80 25.43 -9.80
CA ASP A 197 15.14 25.78 -10.25
C ASP A 197 15.94 24.48 -10.46
N LYS A 198 16.23 24.15 -11.72
CA LYS A 198 16.95 22.92 -12.09
C LYS A 198 18.33 22.79 -11.44
N LYS A 199 19.01 23.89 -11.12
CA LYS A 199 20.33 23.86 -10.47
C LYS A 199 20.18 23.59 -8.97
N LYS A 200 19.23 24.26 -8.31
CA LYS A 200 19.00 24.11 -6.86
C LYS A 200 18.30 22.79 -6.52
N ASP A 201 17.37 22.36 -7.36
CA ASP A 201 16.50 21.21 -7.14
C ASP A 201 16.93 19.98 -7.96
N LYS A 202 18.24 19.88 -8.24
CA LYS A 202 18.84 18.85 -9.12
C LYS A 202 18.39 17.42 -8.78
N SER A 203 18.24 17.10 -7.50
CA SER A 203 17.84 15.74 -7.04
C SER A 203 16.46 15.33 -7.56
N ILE A 204 15.49 16.25 -7.65
CA ILE A 204 14.16 15.96 -8.20
C ILE A 204 14.26 15.63 -9.68
N PHE A 205 15.01 16.44 -10.44
CA PHE A 205 15.19 16.21 -11.89
C PHE A 205 15.94 14.90 -12.18
N VAL A 206 16.90 14.51 -11.34
CA VAL A 206 17.58 13.22 -11.45
C VAL A 206 16.62 12.06 -11.15
N ALA A 207 15.83 12.16 -10.07
CA ALA A 207 14.83 11.14 -9.74
C ALA A 207 13.79 10.98 -10.86
N LEU A 208 13.33 12.10 -11.43
CA LEU A 208 12.41 12.12 -12.57
C LEU A 208 12.99 11.41 -13.80
N GLN A 209 14.24 11.73 -14.17
CA GLN A 209 14.86 11.08 -15.33
C GLN A 209 15.06 9.58 -15.11
N ASN A 210 15.48 9.17 -13.91
CA ASN A 210 15.60 7.76 -13.57
C ASN A 210 14.24 7.04 -13.65
N ALA A 211 13.17 7.67 -13.15
CA ALA A 211 11.80 7.15 -13.26
C ALA A 211 11.37 6.99 -14.73
N LYS A 212 11.61 8.00 -15.59
CA LYS A 212 11.33 7.93 -17.04
C LYS A 212 12.07 6.80 -17.73
N VAL A 213 13.37 6.66 -17.45
CA VAL A 213 14.21 5.60 -18.02
C VAL A 213 13.70 4.22 -17.59
N ALA A 214 13.43 4.03 -16.30
CA ALA A 214 12.92 2.77 -15.77
C ALA A 214 11.53 2.42 -16.34
N ASN A 215 10.61 3.39 -16.41
CA ASN A 215 9.27 3.20 -16.97
C ASN A 215 9.33 2.77 -18.45
N ASN A 216 10.14 3.45 -19.26
CA ASN A 216 10.31 3.12 -20.67
C ASN A 216 11.01 1.79 -20.89
N LYS A 217 12.00 1.44 -20.06
CA LYS A 217 12.65 0.12 -20.07
C LYS A 217 11.61 -0.96 -19.78
N PHE A 218 10.80 -0.76 -18.75
CA PHE A 218 9.79 -1.73 -18.33
C PHE A 218 8.69 -1.92 -19.39
N ILE A 219 8.20 -0.85 -20.03
CA ILE A 219 7.25 -0.96 -21.15
C ILE A 219 7.82 -1.78 -22.31
N ARG A 220 9.13 -1.73 -22.58
CA ARG A 220 9.76 -2.55 -23.64
C ARG A 220 9.94 -4.01 -23.21
N TRP A 221 9.95 -4.27 -21.91
CA TRP A 221 10.07 -5.62 -21.37
C TRP A 221 8.72 -6.35 -21.39
N LEU A 222 7.62 -5.62 -21.15
CA LEU A 222 6.24 -6.12 -21.26
C LEU A 222 5.84 -6.42 -22.71
#